data_AF-R5KAJ4-F1
#
_entry.id   AF-R5KAJ4-F1
#
_cell.length_a   1.000
_cell.length_b   1.000
_cell.length_c   1.000
_cell.angle_alpha   90.00
_cell.angle_beta   90.00
_cell.angle_gamma   90.00
#
_symmetry.space_group_name_H-M   'P 1'
#
loop_
_entity.id
_entity.type
_entity.pdbx_description
1 polymer ?
#
loop_
_entity_poly.entity_id
_entity_poly.type
_entity_poly.pdbx_seq_one_letter_code
_entity_poly.pdbx_strand_id
1 'polypeptide(L)' 'MKFMFDKKFVKLGRSWGVIIPPWFLKILDINPETDEMTLTVQDNRIVIEKK' A
#
# COMPACT_ATOMS: atom_id res chain seq x y z
N MET A 1 8.77 -13.67 9.19
CA MET A 1 9.18 -12.37 9.76
C MET A 1 8.01 -11.41 9.68
N LYS A 2 7.69 -10.67 10.75
CA LYS A 2 6.58 -9.70 10.77
C LYS A 2 7.16 -8.29 10.73
N PHE A 3 6.87 -7.54 9.68
CA PHE A 3 7.21 -6.12 9.58
C PHE A 3 5.99 -5.29 9.95
N MET A 4 6.18 -4.28 10.78
CA MET A 4 5.13 -3.36 11.20
C MET A 4 5.66 -1.94 11.10
N PHE A 5 4.86 -1.05 10.53
CA PHE A 5 5.20 0.36 10.43
C PHE A 5 3.94 1.20 10.64
N ASP A 6 3.95 2.05 11.66
CA ASP A 6 2.85 2.97 11.93
C ASP A 6 2.99 4.22 11.05
N LYS A 7 2.10 4.38 10.06
CA LYS A 7 1.98 5.60 9.25
C LYS A 7 0.63 6.26 9.51
N LYS A 8 0.61 7.59 9.44
CA LYS A 8 -0.63 8.37 9.26
C LYS A 8 -0.90 8.54 7.76
N PHE A 9 -2.18 8.72 7.44
CA PHE A 9 -2.56 9.20 6.11
C PHE A 9 -2.02 10.62 5.88
N VAL A 10 -1.58 10.87 4.66
CA VAL A 10 -1.19 12.20 4.18
C VAL A 10 -2.20 12.67 3.13
N LYS A 11 -2.46 13.97 3.11
CA LYS A 11 -3.33 14.57 2.11
C LYS A 11 -2.60 14.67 0.78
N LEU A 12 -3.18 14.14 -0.30
CA LEU A 12 -2.62 14.16 -1.66
C LEU A 12 -3.68 14.76 -2.60
N GLY A 13 -3.60 16.07 -2.83
CA GLY A 13 -4.61 16.81 -3.59
C GLY A 13 -6.00 16.68 -2.95
N ARG A 14 -6.96 16.10 -3.67
CA ARG A 14 -8.31 15.80 -3.13
C ARG A 14 -8.41 14.46 -2.42
N SER A 15 -7.38 13.62 -2.49
CA SER A 15 -7.35 12.26 -1.94
C SER A 15 -6.55 12.18 -0.65
N TRP A 16 -6.55 11.00 -0.03
CA TRP A 16 -5.69 10.63 1.08
C TRP A 16 -4.88 9.40 0.69
N GLY A 17 -3.64 9.30 1.14
CA GLY A 17 -2.78 8.15 0.86
C GLY A 17 -1.88 7.81 2.03
N VAL A 18 -1.34 6.59 2.02
CA VAL A 18 -0.27 6.15 2.92
C VAL A 18 1.02 6.08 2.11
N ILE A 19 2.09 6.70 2.62
CA ILE A 19 3.41 6.62 1.97
C ILE A 19 4.05 5.28 2.34
N ILE A 20 4.14 4.39 1.36
CA ILE A 20 4.78 3.08 1.49
C ILE A 20 6.27 3.23 1.11
N PRO A 21 7.22 2.86 1.98
CA PRO A 21 8.64 2.86 1.64
C PRO A 21 8.96 1.90 0.48
N PRO A 22 9.91 2.23 -0.42
CA PRO A 22 10.23 1.39 -1.57
C PRO A 22 10.65 -0.05 -1.22
N TRP A 23 11.29 -0.25 -0.06
CA TRP A 23 11.71 -1.58 0.37
C TRP A 23 10.53 -2.52 0.69
N PHE A 24 9.36 -1.98 1.05
CA PHE A 24 8.16 -2.80 1.29
C PHE A 24 7.66 -3.42 -0.01
N LEU A 25 7.67 -2.63 -1.09
CA LEU A 25 7.32 -3.11 -2.43
C LEU A 25 8.31 -4.15 -2.95
N LYS A 26 9.61 -3.97 -2.66
CA LYS A 26 10.65 -4.97 -2.99
C LYS A 26 10.41 -6.31 -2.29
N ILE A 27 10.01 -6.32 -1.03
CA ILE A 27 9.70 -7.56 -0.30
C ILE A 27 8.49 -8.28 -0.92
N LEU A 28 7.52 -7.52 -1.43
CA LEU A 28 6.30 -8.02 -2.05
C LEU A 28 6.45 -8.33 -3.54
N ASP A 29 7.63 -8.12 -4.12
CA ASP A 29 7.89 -8.23 -5.56
C ASP A 29 6.89 -7.42 -6.44
N ILE A 30 6.66 -6.18 -6.01
CA ILE A 30 5.78 -5.22 -6.68
C ILE A 30 6.62 -4.13 -7.34
N ASN A 31 6.41 -3.91 -8.64
CA ASN A 31 6.88 -2.75 -9.37
C ASN A 31 5.76 -1.68 -9.46
N PRO A 32 5.86 -0.56 -8.73
CA PRO A 32 4.80 0.46 -8.69
C PRO A 32 4.56 1.19 -10.03
N GLU A 33 5.45 1.04 -11.01
CA GLU A 33 5.30 1.68 -12.32
C GLU A 33 4.53 0.82 -13.33
N THR A 34 4.53 -0.51 -13.14
CA THR A 34 4.00 -1.45 -14.14
C THR A 34 2.93 -2.38 -13.59
N ASP A 35 2.95 -2.66 -12.29
CA ASP A 35 2.00 -3.59 -11.69
C ASP A 35 0.68 -2.88 -11.37
N GLU A 36 -0.43 -3.51 -11.74
CA GLU A 36 -1.75 -3.10 -11.31
C GLU A 36 -2.08 -3.69 -9.93
N MET A 37 -2.71 -2.88 -9.08
CA MET A 37 -3.10 -3.27 -7.73
C MET A 37 -4.62 -3.20 -7.59
N THR A 38 -5.20 -4.19 -6.91
CA THR A 38 -6.60 -4.17 -6.49
C THR A 38 -6.67 -3.67 -5.05
N LEU A 39 -7.54 -2.68 -4.82
CA LEU A 39 -7.87 -2.19 -3.48
C LEU A 39 -9.23 -2.72 -3.08
N THR A 40 -9.32 -3.42 -1.96
CA THR A 40 -10.58 -3.90 -1.39
C THR A 40 -10.73 -3.45 0.06
N VAL A 41 -11.99 -3.36 0.52
CA VAL A 41 -12.32 -3.13 1.93
C VAL A 41 -12.93 -4.40 2.48
N GLN A 42 -12.26 -5.01 3.45
CA GLN A 42 -12.69 -6.25 4.08
C GLN A 42 -12.40 -6.20 5.58
N ASP A 43 -13.35 -6.60 6.42
CA ASP A 43 -13.17 -6.71 7.88
C ASP A 43 -12.61 -5.44 8.54
N ASN A 44 -13.10 -4.27 8.12
CA ASN A 44 -12.63 -2.95 8.56
C ASN A 44 -11.14 -2.70 8.28
N ARG A 45 -10.60 -3.30 7.21
CA ARG A 45 -9.23 -3.15 6.73
C ARG A 45 -9.24 -2.81 5.25
N ILE A 46 -8.23 -2.05 4.83
CA ILE A 46 -7.89 -1.90 3.41
C ILE A 46 -6.92 -3.02 3.06
N VAL A 47 -7.26 -3.82 2.06
CA VAL A 47 -6.41 -4.87 1.51
C VAL A 47 -5.94 -4.40 0.13
N ILE A 48 -4.65 -4.54 -0.12
CA ILE A 48 -3.98 -4.14 -1.35
C ILE A 48 -3.29 -5.37 -1.91
N GLU A 49 -3.72 -5.85 -3.08
CA GLU A 49 -3.23 -7.08 -3.69
C GLU A 49 -2.79 -6.82 -5.13
N LYS A 50 -1.67 -7.44 -5.53
CA LYS A 50 -1.24 -7.42 -6.93
C LYS A 50 -2.27 -8.18 -7.75
N LYS A 51 -2.66 -7.62 -8.89
CA LYS A 51 -3.61 -8.24 -9.82
C LYS A 51 -2.99 -9.43 -10.55
#